data_AF-A0A3B9G697-F1
#
_entry.id   AF-A0A3B9G697-F1
#
_cell.length_a   1.000
_cell.length_b   1.000
_cell.length_c   1.000
_cell.angle_alpha   90.00
_cell.angle_beta   90.00
_cell.angle_gamma   90.00
#
_symmetry.space_group_name_H-M   'P 1'
#
loop_
_entity.id
_entity.type
_entity.pdbx_description
1 polymer ?
#
loop_
_entity_poly.entity_id
_entity_poly.type
_entity_poly.pdbx_seq_one_letter_code
_entity_poly.pdbx_strand_id
1 'polypeptide(L)'
;MASKEMRYGMLGDDNASMEEKLAKYSGKVGWDYLKEHFQNGVLFFVDEELTLEEVGAAISEDETAKVTTWLKLADLVKIEKLHAIQWENKE
;
A
#
# COMPACT_ATOMS: atom_id res chain seq x y z
N MET A 1 34.86 32.45 -17.54
CA MET A 1 33.68 32.02 -18.31
C MET A 1 33.60 30.51 -18.26
N ALA A 2 32.38 30.00 -18.02
CA ALA A 2 31.96 28.60 -17.94
C ALA A 2 32.39 27.79 -16.70
N SER A 3 31.75 28.07 -15.57
CA SER A 3 31.49 27.05 -14.53
C SER A 3 30.59 25.97 -15.13
N LYS A 4 31.14 24.78 -15.31
CA LYS A 4 30.40 23.57 -15.73
C LYS A 4 29.53 23.16 -14.55
N GLU A 5 28.28 23.62 -14.54
CA GLU A 5 27.26 23.11 -13.62
C GLU A 5 27.15 21.61 -13.82
N MET A 6 27.62 20.83 -12.84
CA MET A 6 27.43 19.39 -12.83
C MET A 6 25.94 19.14 -12.67
N ARG A 7 25.28 18.64 -13.73
CA ARG A 7 23.90 18.16 -13.69
C ARG A 7 23.85 16.87 -12.86
N TYR A 8 23.92 17.03 -11.54
CA TYR A 8 23.74 15.97 -10.56
C TYR A 8 22.26 15.56 -10.41
N GLY A 9 21.36 16.11 -11.22
CA GLY A 9 19.93 15.79 -11.23
C GLY A 9 19.55 14.57 -12.09
N MET A 10 20.50 13.84 -12.68
CA MET A 10 20.22 12.77 -13.66
C MET A 10 20.54 11.36 -13.10
N LEU A 11 20.37 11.13 -11.80
CA LEU A 11 20.59 9.82 -11.18
C LEU A 11 19.50 9.37 -10.20
N GLY A 12 18.39 10.09 -10.08
CA GLY A 12 17.37 9.71 -9.09
C GLY A 12 16.00 10.32 -9.28
N ASP A 13 15.69 10.86 -10.47
CA ASP A 13 14.32 11.29 -10.76
C ASP A 13 13.52 10.03 -11.14
N ASP A 14 13.13 9.30 -10.11
CA ASP A 14 12.20 8.19 -10.19
C ASP A 14 10.81 8.79 -10.49
N ASN A 15 10.63 9.26 -11.74
CA ASN A 15 9.41 9.85 -12.32
C ASN A 15 8.21 8.87 -12.31
N ALA A 16 8.44 7.64 -11.84
CA ALA A 16 7.40 6.66 -11.63
C ALA A 16 6.37 7.16 -10.61
N SER A 17 5.09 7.00 -10.94
CA SER A 17 3.98 7.28 -10.04
C SER A 17 4.10 6.46 -8.75
N MET A 18 3.40 6.87 -7.69
CA MET A 18 3.39 6.11 -6.44
C MET A 18 2.89 4.67 -6.65
N GLU A 19 1.90 4.49 -7.53
CA GLU A 19 1.38 3.19 -7.95
C GLU A 19 2.47 2.33 -8.62
N GLU A 20 3.23 2.89 -9.56
CA GLU A 20 4.32 2.17 -10.25
C GLU A 20 5.46 1.78 -9.29
N LYS A 21 5.69 2.57 -8.25
CA LYS A 21 6.64 2.23 -7.19
C LYS A 21 6.09 1.08 -6.34
N LEU A 22 4.84 1.15 -5.91
CA LEU A 22 4.19 0.13 -5.09
C LEU A 22 4.09 -1.22 -5.81
N ALA A 23 3.81 -1.23 -7.11
CA ALA A 23 3.78 -2.45 -7.93
C ALA A 23 5.11 -3.23 -7.92
N LYS A 24 6.25 -2.55 -7.74
CA LYS A 24 7.57 -3.21 -7.64
C LYS A 24 7.79 -3.88 -6.29
N TYR A 25 7.05 -3.48 -5.26
CA TYR A 25 7.14 -4.01 -3.90
C TYR A 25 5.92 -4.85 -3.52
N SER A 26 4.94 -5.02 -4.42
CA SER A 26 3.83 -5.92 -4.23
C SER A 26 4.25 -7.36 -4.51
N GLY A 27 3.75 -8.28 -3.68
CA GLY A 27 4.16 -9.68 -3.72
C GLY A 27 3.28 -10.55 -2.84
N LYS A 28 3.33 -11.86 -3.08
CA LYS A 28 2.59 -12.83 -2.26
C LYS A 28 3.42 -13.14 -1.01
N VAL A 29 2.85 -12.90 0.15
CA VAL A 29 3.45 -13.21 1.46
C VAL A 29 2.53 -14.14 2.24
N GLY A 30 3.11 -14.97 3.11
CA GLY A 30 2.36 -15.82 4.02
C GLY A 30 1.73 -15.02 5.16
N TRP A 31 0.73 -15.62 5.81
CA TRP A 31 0.05 -15.01 6.96
C TRP A 31 1.02 -14.70 8.12
N ASP A 32 2.05 -15.52 8.33
CA ASP A 32 3.06 -15.31 9.37
C ASP A 32 3.70 -13.92 9.30
N TYR A 33 4.01 -13.45 8.09
CA TYR A 33 4.53 -12.10 7.85
C TYR A 33 3.50 -11.01 8.15
N LEU A 34 2.25 -11.21 7.73
CA LEU A 34 1.16 -10.24 7.93
C LEU A 34 0.67 -10.18 9.38
N LYS A 35 0.91 -11.23 10.18
CA LYS A 35 0.44 -11.36 11.55
C LYS A 35 0.98 -10.24 12.45
N GLU A 36 2.23 -9.84 12.28
CA GLU A 36 2.82 -8.72 13.04
C GLU A 36 2.11 -7.41 12.71
N HIS A 37 1.84 -7.15 11.43
CA HIS A 37 1.10 -5.96 10.98
C HIS A 37 -0.36 -5.97 11.47
N PHE A 38 -1.00 -7.14 11.51
CA PHE A 38 -2.32 -7.30 12.11
C PHE A 38 -2.30 -6.97 13.61
N GLN A 39 -1.33 -7.49 14.38
CA GLN A 39 -1.20 -7.21 15.81
C GLN A 39 -0.97 -5.72 16.11
N ASN A 40 -0.27 -5.02 15.21
CA ASN A 40 -0.08 -3.57 15.28
C ASN A 40 -1.33 -2.77 14.85
N GLY A 41 -2.39 -3.42 14.37
CA GLY A 41 -3.64 -2.78 13.98
C GLY A 41 -3.55 -1.92 12.73
N VAL A 42 -2.57 -2.19 11.86
CA VAL A 42 -2.30 -1.46 10.61
C VAL A 42 -2.66 -2.25 9.35
N LEU A 43 -3.16 -3.48 9.50
CA LEU A 43 -3.53 -4.33 8.38
C LEU A 43 -4.94 -4.02 7.89
N PHE A 44 -5.07 -3.81 6.58
CA PHE A 44 -6.33 -3.64 5.88
C PHE A 44 -6.55 -4.77 4.89
N PHE A 45 -7.82 -5.08 4.66
CA PHE A 45 -8.28 -5.93 3.57
C PHE A 45 -8.87 -5.04 2.49
N VAL A 46 -8.47 -5.32 1.25
CA VAL A 46 -8.87 -4.60 0.05
C VAL A 46 -9.75 -5.54 -0.76
N ASP A 47 -10.92 -5.06 -1.17
CA ASP A 47 -11.83 -5.80 -2.04
C ASP A 47 -11.20 -6.08 -3.42
N GLU A 48 -11.64 -7.16 -4.08
CA GLU A 48 -11.12 -7.56 -5.39
C GLU A 48 -11.40 -6.58 -6.53
N GLU A 49 -12.37 -5.67 -6.36
CA GLU A 49 -12.64 -4.56 -7.29
C GLU A 49 -11.58 -3.45 -7.22
N LEU A 50 -10.72 -3.44 -6.19
CA LEU A 50 -9.64 -2.47 -5.99
C LEU A 50 -8.25 -3.11 -6.11
N THR A 51 -7.25 -2.30 -6.48
CA THR A 51 -5.85 -2.73 -6.52
C THR A 51 -5.09 -2.25 -5.27
N LEU A 52 -4.08 -3.03 -4.84
CA LEU A 52 -3.23 -2.65 -3.70
C LEU A 52 -2.43 -1.38 -4.01
N GLU A 53 -2.05 -1.20 -5.26
CA GLU A 53 -1.34 -0.04 -5.78
C GLU A 53 -2.19 1.23 -5.66
N GLU A 54 -3.45 1.18 -6.11
CA GLU A 54 -4.37 2.32 -6.03
C GLU A 54 -4.67 2.71 -4.57
N VAL A 55 -4.96 1.72 -3.72
CA VAL A 55 -5.23 1.97 -2.30
C VAL A 55 -3.98 2.52 -1.61
N GLY A 56 -2.82 1.92 -1.88
CA GLY A 56 -1.55 2.36 -1.31
C GLY A 56 -1.16 3.77 -1.75
N ALA A 57 -1.39 4.13 -3.01
CA ALA A 57 -1.16 5.48 -3.51
C ALA A 57 -2.09 6.50 -2.84
N ALA A 58 -3.39 6.22 -2.79
CA ALA A 58 -4.37 7.09 -2.14
C ALA A 58 -4.07 7.34 -0.65
N ILE A 59 -3.60 6.31 0.08
CA ILE A 59 -3.16 6.46 1.48
C ILE A 59 -1.89 7.32 1.56
N SER A 60 -0.93 7.11 0.66
CA SER A 60 0.36 7.82 0.66
C SER A 60 0.23 9.29 0.30
N GLU A 61 -0.74 9.63 -0.54
CA GLU A 61 -1.02 11.00 -1.00
C GLU A 61 -2.05 11.73 -0.12
N ASP A 62 -2.44 11.13 1.01
CA ASP A 62 -3.46 11.66 1.93
C ASP A 62 -4.80 11.99 1.24
N GLU A 63 -5.25 11.11 0.33
CA GLU A 63 -6.57 11.19 -0.30
C GLU A 63 -7.68 10.76 0.67
N THR A 64 -7.76 11.42 1.82
CA THR A 64 -8.67 11.09 2.94
C THR A 64 -10.12 10.93 2.49
N ALA A 65 -10.60 11.75 1.55
CA ALA A 65 -11.97 11.66 1.03
C ALA A 65 -12.23 10.35 0.26
N LYS A 66 -11.26 9.91 -0.56
CA LYS A 66 -11.33 8.68 -1.34
C LYS A 66 -11.28 7.46 -0.41
N VAL A 67 -10.30 7.44 0.49
CA VAL A 67 -10.12 6.37 1.49
C VAL A 67 -11.34 6.24 2.41
N THR A 68 -11.91 7.36 2.84
CA THR A 68 -13.15 7.36 3.66
C THR A 68 -14.34 6.77 2.90
N THR A 69 -14.40 6.94 1.59
CA THR A 69 -15.48 6.38 0.76
C THR A 69 -15.38 4.86 0.72
N TRP A 70 -14.19 4.31 0.47
CA TRP A 70 -13.98 2.86 0.49
C TRP A 70 -14.24 2.23 1.86
N LEU A 71 -13.85 2.92 2.95
CA LEU A 71 -14.18 2.48 4.31
C LEU A 71 -15.69 2.42 4.58
N LYS A 72 -16.49 3.29 3.95
CA LYS A 72 -17.95 3.32 4.10
C LYS A 72 -18.64 2.27 3.24
N LEU A 73 -18.12 2.02 2.04
CA LEU A 73 -18.65 1.02 1.10
C LEU A 73 -18.21 -0.40 1.45
N ALA A 74 -17.25 -0.54 2.37
CA ALA A 74 -16.59 -1.78 2.73
C ALA A 74 -15.66 -2.36 1.65
N ASP A 75 -15.26 -1.53 0.67
CA ASP A 75 -14.22 -1.87 -0.32
C ASP A 75 -12.82 -1.89 0.33
N LEU A 76 -12.65 -1.14 1.42
CA LEU A 76 -11.48 -1.15 2.29
C LEU A 76 -11.94 -1.44 3.71
N VAL A 77 -11.42 -2.51 4.32
CA VAL A 77 -11.85 -2.94 5.66
C VAL A 77 -10.65 -3.08 6.57
N LYS A 78 -10.72 -2.47 7.75
CA LYS A 78 -9.73 -2.71 8.80
C LYS A 78 -9.90 -4.13 9.35
N ILE A 79 -8.82 -4.90 9.37
CA ILE A 79 -8.88 -6.29 9.80
C ILE A 79 -8.95 -6.39 11.32
N GLU A 80 -9.97 -7.10 11.77
CA GLU A 80 -10.26 -7.37 13.18
C GLU A 80 -10.10 -8.87 13.48
N LYS A 81 -10.08 -9.24 14.76
CA LYS A 81 -9.83 -10.62 15.22
C LYS A 81 -10.71 -11.66 14.52
N LEU A 82 -11.99 -11.37 14.28
CA LEU A 82 -12.89 -12.30 13.61
C LEU A 82 -12.42 -12.65 12.18
N HIS A 83 -11.93 -11.65 11.45
CA HIS A 83 -11.41 -11.83 10.10
C HIS A 83 -10.10 -12.61 10.12
N ALA A 84 -9.23 -12.34 11.10
CA ALA A 84 -7.92 -13.00 11.22
C ALA A 84 -8.01 -14.54 11.34
N ILE A 85 -9.09 -15.06 11.95
CA ILE A 85 -9.31 -16.51 12.16
C ILE A 85 -9.20 -17.31 10.87
N GLN A 86 -9.60 -16.75 9.72
CA GLN A 86 -9.58 -17.45 8.43
C GLN A 86 -8.17 -17.71 7.89
N TRP A 87 -7.16 -17.00 8.40
CA TRP A 87 -5.77 -17.13 8.00
C TRP A 87 -4.90 -17.78 9.09
N GLU A 88 -5.32 -17.74 10.36
CA GLU A 88 -4.59 -18.40 11.44
C GLU A 88 -4.48 -19.93 11.29
N ASN A 89 -5.39 -20.55 10.55
CA ASN A 89 -5.44 -22.01 10.37
C ASN A 89 -5.16 -22.47 8.93
N LYS A 90 -4.69 -21.56 8.06
CA LYS A 90 -4.28 -21.91 6.70
C LYS A 90 -2.77 -22.14 6.68
N GLU A 91 -2.38 -23.41 6.67
CA GLU A 91 -1.01 -23.87 6.36
C GLU A 91 -0.64 -23.58 4.91
#